data_AF-A0A8C5FLD7-F1
#
_entry.id   AF-A0A8C5FLD7-F1
#
_cell.length_a   1.000
_cell.length_b   1.000
_cell.length_c   1.000
_cell.angle_alpha   90.00
_cell.angle_beta   90.00
_cell.angle_gamma   90.00
#
_symmetry.space_group_name_H-M   'P 1'
#
loop_
_entity.id
_entity.type
_entity.pdbx_description
1 polymer ?
#
loop_
_entity_poly.entity_id
_entity_poly.type
_entity_poly.pdbx_seq_one_letter_code
_entity_poly.pdbx_strand_id
1 'polypeptide(L)'
;INEGIFTTARVIPPHSQTVRQSQEAHLTASHGFQILLNRVTGPHIQQVYLCLHTSLYFPLRVTLFDRNHLHFFGKTWKSSNQRMKSNHKIQFNEIMYLHTSLRVPAIVAVVEVVALSDRPDGSQQALGCGFSVLEMFAGRGEEHAGAVGDRRLILHHGTPRELLHPKFKGAVECKNLSPLGHPALGSMVHLLPENRLVSGLDNIPGLAPSPTGKHQ
;
A
#
# COMPACT_ATOMS: atom_id res chain seq x y z
N ILE A 1 -0.35 30.86 9.00
CA ILE A 1 -0.94 29.80 8.15
C ILE A 1 0.07 28.65 8.14
N ASN A 2 -0.29 27.47 8.66
CA ASN A 2 0.65 26.35 8.79
C ASN A 2 0.96 25.73 7.41
N GLU A 3 2.04 26.18 6.79
CA GLU A 3 2.63 25.64 5.55
C GLU A 3 2.77 24.09 5.56
N GLY A 4 2.99 23.49 6.74
CA GLY A 4 3.15 22.05 6.91
C GLY A 4 1.89 21.19 6.65
N ILE A 5 0.69 21.77 6.68
CA ILE A 5 -0.55 21.02 6.42
C ILE A 5 -0.75 20.81 4.91
N PHE A 6 -0.44 21.82 4.10
CA PHE A 6 -0.63 21.79 2.64
C PHE A 6 0.39 20.91 1.91
N THR A 7 1.58 20.69 2.48
CA THR A 7 2.58 19.77 1.93
C THR A 7 2.27 18.30 2.24
N THR A 8 1.54 18.02 3.33
CA THR A 8 1.29 16.66 3.84
C THR A 8 -0.01 16.03 3.29
N ALA A 9 -0.86 16.81 2.63
CA ALA A 9 -2.21 16.42 2.20
C ALA A 9 -2.43 16.32 0.68
N ARG A 10 -1.38 16.46 -0.16
CA ARG A 10 -1.55 16.33 -1.62
C ARG A 10 -1.80 14.87 -2.00
N VAL A 11 -3.04 14.59 -2.38
CA VAL A 11 -3.44 13.34 -3.03
C VAL A 11 -3.31 13.55 -4.53
N ILE A 12 -2.59 12.65 -5.20
CA ILE A 12 -2.47 12.69 -6.67
C ILE A 12 -3.76 12.08 -7.26
N PRO A 13 -4.46 12.76 -8.17
CA PRO A 13 -5.68 12.21 -8.76
C PRO A 13 -5.38 11.01 -9.66
N PRO A 14 -6.34 10.08 -9.82
CA PRO A 14 -6.25 9.01 -10.80
C PRO A 14 -6.19 9.55 -12.23
N HIS A 15 -5.69 8.74 -13.17
CA HIS A 15 -5.62 9.13 -14.57
C HIS A 15 -7.04 9.27 -15.17
N SER A 16 -7.29 10.36 -15.91
CA SER A 16 -8.63 10.71 -16.39
C SER A 16 -9.24 9.66 -17.32
N GLN A 17 -8.42 9.01 -18.16
CA GLN A 17 -8.90 7.94 -19.04
C GLN A 17 -9.35 6.71 -18.26
N THR A 18 -8.70 6.39 -17.14
CA THR A 18 -9.09 5.27 -16.27
C THR A 18 -10.38 5.54 -15.53
N VAL A 19 -10.59 6.79 -15.09
CA VAL A 19 -11.87 7.23 -14.53
C VAL A 19 -12.99 7.04 -15.56
N ARG A 20 -12.77 7.48 -16.81
CA ARG A 20 -13.74 7.31 -17.90
C ARG A 20 -14.02 5.84 -18.23
N GLN A 21 -12.98 5.01 -18.33
CA GLN A 21 -13.13 3.57 -18.56
C GLN A 21 -13.95 2.89 -17.45
N SER A 22 -13.72 3.27 -16.19
CA SER A 22 -14.49 2.75 -15.06
C SER A 22 -15.97 3.15 -15.15
N GLN A 23 -16.25 4.38 -15.59
CA GLN A 23 -17.62 4.86 -15.82
C GLN A 23 -18.31 4.13 -16.98
N GLU A 24 -17.63 3.97 -18.12
CA GLU A 24 -18.12 3.25 -19.30
C GLU A 24 -18.38 1.77 -19.00
N ALA A 25 -17.57 1.16 -18.14
CA ALA A 25 -17.77 -0.21 -17.67
C ALA A 25 -18.93 -0.35 -16.65
N HIS A 26 -19.69 0.72 -16.38
CA HIS A 26 -20.73 0.81 -15.36
C HIS A 26 -20.25 0.46 -13.95
N LEU A 27 -18.97 0.67 -13.65
CA LEU A 27 -18.37 0.45 -12.32
C LEU A 27 -18.48 1.67 -11.40
N THR A 28 -19.41 2.57 -11.67
CA THR A 28 -19.53 3.90 -11.02
C THR A 28 -19.84 3.85 -9.53
N ALA A 29 -20.44 2.76 -9.04
CA ALA A 29 -20.64 2.56 -7.62
C ALA A 29 -19.29 2.33 -6.91
N SER A 30 -18.98 3.18 -5.95
CA SER A 30 -17.78 3.05 -5.13
C SER A 30 -17.97 1.95 -4.07
N HIS A 31 -16.92 1.16 -3.84
CA HIS A 31 -16.95 0.03 -2.92
C HIS A 31 -15.81 0.12 -1.90
N GLY A 32 -16.08 -0.37 -0.69
CA GLY A 32 -15.09 -0.52 0.36
C GLY A 32 -14.44 -1.91 0.35
N PHE A 33 -13.12 -1.92 0.47
CA PHE A 33 -12.30 -3.12 0.48
C PHE A 33 -11.38 -3.14 1.70
N GLN A 34 -11.05 -4.33 2.17
CA GLN A 34 -10.05 -4.60 3.20
C GLN A 34 -8.88 -5.38 2.60
N ILE A 35 -7.66 -4.98 2.98
CA ILE A 35 -6.41 -5.58 2.54
C ILE A 35 -5.61 -5.93 3.78
N LEU A 36 -5.17 -7.18 3.92
CA LEU A 36 -4.32 -7.62 5.03
C LEU A 36 -2.91 -7.90 4.53
N LEU A 37 -1.93 -7.20 5.11
CA LEU A 37 -0.50 -7.44 4.89
C LEU A 37 0.10 -8.10 6.15
N ASN A 38 0.28 -9.42 6.10
CA ASN A 38 0.74 -10.18 7.27
C ASN A 38 2.26 -10.12 7.42
N ARG A 39 3.00 -10.66 6.45
CA ARG A 39 4.46 -10.81 6.53
C ARG A 39 5.13 -10.58 5.19
N VAL A 40 6.33 -10.03 5.25
CA VAL A 40 7.20 -9.89 4.10
C VAL A 40 8.46 -10.72 4.31
N THR A 41 8.92 -11.33 3.24
CA THR A 41 10.23 -11.98 3.19
C THR A 41 10.91 -11.63 1.90
N GLY A 42 12.21 -11.40 1.94
CA GLY A 42 13.02 -11.32 0.73
C GLY A 42 14.49 -11.46 1.09
N PRO A 43 15.28 -12.22 0.32
CA PRO A 43 16.72 -12.34 0.55
C PRO A 43 17.41 -10.96 0.48
N HIS A 44 16.89 -10.03 -0.33
CA HIS A 44 17.42 -8.67 -0.44
C HIS A 44 17.29 -7.83 0.84
N ILE A 45 16.29 -8.09 1.68
CA ILE A 45 16.13 -7.41 2.97
C ILE A 45 17.32 -7.75 3.89
N GLN A 46 17.79 -9.00 3.85
CA GLN A 46 18.95 -9.44 4.64
C GLN A 46 20.22 -8.73 4.18
N GLN A 47 20.43 -8.62 2.87
CA GLN A 47 21.60 -7.93 2.33
C GLN A 47 21.64 -6.47 2.78
N VAL A 48 20.51 -5.76 2.69
CA VAL A 48 20.39 -4.37 3.17
C VAL A 48 20.63 -4.28 4.68
N TYR A 49 20.08 -5.21 5.46
CA TYR A 49 20.27 -5.27 6.91
C TYR A 49 21.75 -5.42 7.29
N LEU A 50 22.46 -6.32 6.61
CA LEU A 50 23.89 -6.56 6.85
C LEU A 50 24.75 -5.36 6.46
N CYS A 51 24.38 -4.62 5.41
CA CYS A 51 25.15 -3.46 4.96
C CYS A 51 25.06 -2.24 5.88
N LEU A 52 23.96 -2.07 6.63
CA LEU A 52 23.68 -0.79 7.31
C LEU A 52 24.10 -0.72 8.78
N HIS A 53 24.65 -1.79 9.39
CA HIS A 53 25.29 -1.85 10.74
C HIS A 53 24.64 -1.04 11.89
N THR A 54 23.35 -0.69 11.82
CA THR A 54 22.65 0.24 12.72
C THR A 54 21.27 -0.29 13.14
N SER A 55 20.60 0.42 14.06
CA SER A 55 19.21 0.12 14.41
C SER A 55 18.29 0.41 13.22
N LEU A 56 17.86 -0.64 12.54
CA LEU A 56 17.01 -0.53 11.36
C LEU A 56 15.54 -0.72 11.71
N TYR A 57 14.73 0.24 11.26
CA TYR A 57 13.29 0.10 11.19
C TYR A 57 12.85 -0.16 9.76
N PHE A 58 11.83 -0.98 9.59
CA PHE A 58 11.32 -1.39 8.30
C PHE A 58 9.83 -1.08 8.21
N PRO A 59 9.41 0.11 7.74
CA PRO A 59 8.02 0.35 7.35
C PRO A 59 7.71 -0.21 5.95
N LEU A 60 6.43 -0.54 5.73
CA LEU A 60 5.83 -0.68 4.42
C LEU A 60 5.40 0.68 3.89
N ARG A 61 5.48 0.82 2.57
CA ARG A 61 4.85 1.89 1.81
C ARG A 61 3.93 1.29 0.78
N VAL A 62 2.69 1.74 0.74
CA VAL A 62 1.70 1.22 -0.22
C VAL A 62 1.14 2.37 -1.03
N THR A 63 1.25 2.30 -2.35
CA THR A 63 0.79 3.35 -3.28
C THR A 63 -0.02 2.73 -4.40
N LEU A 64 -1.10 3.39 -4.83
CA LEU A 64 -1.88 2.93 -5.98
C LEU A 64 -1.14 3.27 -7.28
N PHE A 65 -1.25 2.37 -8.25
CA PHE A 65 -0.60 2.49 -9.54
C PHE A 65 -1.54 2.05 -10.66
N ASP A 66 -1.55 2.82 -11.73
CA ASP A 66 -2.26 2.51 -12.97
C ASP A 66 -1.27 1.98 -13.99
N ARG A 67 -1.36 0.68 -14.29
CA ARG A 67 -0.45 0.01 -15.23
C ARG A 67 -0.61 0.50 -16.67
N ASN A 68 -1.81 0.90 -17.07
CA ASN A 68 -2.07 1.30 -18.46
C ASN A 68 -1.44 2.66 -18.76
N HIS A 69 -1.31 3.51 -17.75
CA HIS A 69 -0.82 4.88 -17.89
C HIS A 69 0.53 5.12 -17.19
N LEU A 70 1.13 4.06 -16.62
CA LEU A 70 2.34 4.12 -15.81
C LEU A 70 2.28 5.25 -14.76
N HIS A 71 1.16 5.33 -14.05
CA HIS A 71 0.84 6.50 -13.22
C HIS A 71 0.61 6.10 -11.76
N PHE A 72 1.45 6.62 -10.86
CA PHE A 72 1.20 6.53 -9.43
C PHE A 72 0.18 7.58 -9.01
N PHE A 73 -0.81 7.17 -8.22
CA PHE A 73 -1.85 8.07 -7.75
C PHE A 73 -2.26 7.79 -6.30
N GLY A 74 -3.13 8.64 -5.78
CA GLY A 74 -3.55 8.63 -4.39
C GLY A 74 -2.50 9.24 -3.47
N LYS A 75 -2.43 8.69 -2.25
CA LYS A 75 -1.40 9.01 -1.26
C LYS A 75 -0.73 7.71 -0.83
N THR A 76 0.60 7.73 -0.76
CA THR A 76 1.36 6.61 -0.20
C THR A 76 1.02 6.43 1.27
N TRP A 77 0.41 5.30 1.59
CA TRP A 77 0.19 4.85 2.95
C TRP A 77 1.51 4.30 3.52
N LYS A 78 1.73 4.48 4.82
CA LYS A 78 2.92 4.00 5.52
C LYS A 78 2.51 3.20 6.75
N SER A 79 3.12 2.04 6.95
CA SER A 79 2.87 1.25 8.15
C SER A 79 3.59 1.82 9.37
N SER A 80 3.29 1.24 10.53
CA SER A 80 4.16 1.33 11.69
C SER A 80 5.57 0.82 11.38
N ASN A 81 6.56 1.34 12.11
CA ASN A 81 7.95 0.93 11.99
C ASN A 81 8.15 -0.45 12.62
N GLN A 82 8.51 -1.45 11.81
CA GLN A 82 8.76 -2.81 12.29
C GLN A 82 10.25 -3.12 12.40
N ARG A 83 10.61 -4.11 13.23
CA ARG A 83 11.98 -4.63 13.31
C ARG A 83 12.06 -6.03 12.70
N MET A 84 13.21 -6.34 12.11
CA MET A 84 13.47 -7.68 11.62
C MET A 84 13.73 -8.62 12.80
N LYS A 85 13.06 -9.78 12.80
CA LYS A 85 13.29 -10.84 13.79
C LYS A 85 14.55 -11.63 13.44
N SER A 86 15.08 -12.39 14.41
CA SER A 86 16.28 -13.22 14.25
C SER A 86 16.19 -14.25 13.12
N ASN A 87 14.98 -14.65 12.72
CA ASN A 87 14.74 -15.54 11.58
C ASN A 87 14.64 -14.80 10.23
N HIS A 88 15.09 -13.54 10.17
CA HIS A 88 15.07 -12.69 8.98
C HIS A 88 13.67 -12.42 8.40
N LYS A 89 12.63 -12.49 9.23
CA LYS A 89 11.26 -12.15 8.85
C LYS A 89 10.86 -10.83 9.50
N ILE A 90 10.10 -10.04 8.77
CA ILE A 90 9.43 -8.85 9.29
C ILE A 90 7.93 -9.14 9.27
N GLN A 91 7.31 -9.00 10.44
CA GLN A 91 5.87 -9.14 10.61
C GLN A 91 5.28 -7.75 10.71
N PHE A 92 4.24 -7.49 9.90
CA PHE A 92 3.55 -6.22 9.88
C PHE A 92 2.16 -6.38 10.50
N ASN A 93 1.41 -7.41 10.08
CA ASN A 93 0.02 -7.63 10.51
C ASN A 93 -0.86 -6.38 10.36
N GLU A 94 -0.64 -5.64 9.29
CA GLU A 94 -1.32 -4.37 9.03
C GLU A 94 -2.58 -4.62 8.20
N ILE A 95 -3.69 -4.02 8.65
CA ILE A 95 -4.95 -3.99 7.90
C ILE A 95 -5.10 -2.60 7.30
N MET A 96 -5.33 -2.56 6.00
CA MET A 96 -5.69 -1.34 5.29
C MET A 96 -7.09 -1.46 4.73
N TYR A 97 -7.74 -0.31 4.60
CA TYR A 97 -9.02 -0.15 3.97
C TYR A 97 -8.87 0.76 2.75
N LEU A 98 -9.58 0.43 1.69
CA LEU A 98 -9.64 1.20 0.46
C LEU A 98 -11.09 1.44 0.08
N HIS A 99 -11.42 2.67 -0.26
CA HIS A 99 -12.70 3.03 -0.86
C HIS A 99 -12.44 3.56 -2.27
N THR A 100 -13.00 2.92 -3.31
CA THR A 100 -12.77 3.32 -4.71
C THR A 100 -13.88 2.87 -5.67
N SER A 101 -14.15 3.71 -6.67
CA SER A 101 -14.91 3.37 -7.89
C SER A 101 -14.06 2.77 -9.01
N LEU A 102 -12.72 2.87 -8.94
CA LEU A 102 -11.78 2.46 -9.99
C LEU A 102 -11.47 0.96 -9.93
N ARG A 103 -12.50 0.13 -10.11
CA ARG A 103 -12.43 -1.33 -9.98
C ARG A 103 -12.01 -2.03 -11.27
N VAL A 104 -11.06 -1.46 -11.99
CA VAL A 104 -10.54 -2.02 -13.25
C VAL A 104 -9.22 -2.76 -13.02
N PRO A 105 -8.91 -3.86 -13.73
CA PRO A 105 -7.72 -4.67 -13.48
C PRO A 105 -6.37 -3.96 -13.66
N ALA A 106 -6.36 -2.81 -14.35
CA ALA A 106 -5.16 -2.00 -14.50
C ALA A 106 -4.74 -1.29 -13.20
N ILE A 107 -5.65 -1.14 -12.24
CA ILE A 107 -5.38 -0.55 -10.94
C ILE A 107 -4.80 -1.60 -10.00
N VAL A 108 -3.59 -1.34 -9.53
CA VAL A 108 -2.84 -2.22 -8.63
C VAL A 108 -2.34 -1.43 -7.41
N ALA A 109 -2.00 -2.12 -6.33
CA ALA A 109 -1.28 -1.53 -5.21
C ALA A 109 0.19 -1.96 -5.24
N VAL A 110 1.11 -1.01 -5.17
CA VAL A 110 2.54 -1.26 -5.11
C VAL A 110 2.98 -1.19 -3.66
N VAL A 111 3.52 -2.30 -3.16
CA VAL A 111 3.99 -2.44 -1.78
C VAL A 111 5.52 -2.42 -1.76
N GLU A 112 6.12 -1.40 -1.16
CA GLU A 112 7.56 -1.24 -1.01
C GLU A 112 7.96 -1.46 0.45
N VAL A 113 9.05 -2.21 0.69
CA VAL A 113 9.72 -2.25 1.98
C VAL A 113 10.86 -1.26 1.97
N VAL A 114 10.94 -0.42 3.00
CA VAL A 114 12.00 0.58 3.15
C VAL A 114 12.75 0.33 4.44
N ALA A 115 14.08 0.31 4.41
CA ALA A 115 14.93 0.38 5.59
C ALA A 115 15.13 1.84 5.99
N LEU A 116 14.86 2.15 7.25
CA LEU A 116 15.16 3.42 7.87
C LEU A 116 16.34 3.23 8.82
N SER A 117 17.37 4.07 8.65
CA SER A 117 18.51 4.16 9.56
C SER A 117 18.70 5.61 10.02
N ASP A 118 18.94 5.80 11.31
CA ASP A 118 19.30 7.10 11.85
C ASP A 118 20.75 7.44 11.49
N ARG A 119 20.99 8.67 11.05
CA ARG A 119 22.32 9.21 10.78
C ARG A 119 22.88 9.92 12.02
N PRO A 120 24.21 10.07 12.14
CA PRO A 120 24.82 10.79 13.27
C PRO A 120 24.38 12.25 13.43
N ASP A 121 23.93 12.88 12.33
CA ASP A 121 23.40 14.24 12.30
C ASP A 121 21.93 14.34 12.78
N GLY A 122 21.32 13.23 13.20
CA GLY A 122 19.92 13.14 13.63
C GLY A 122 18.92 13.04 12.49
N SER A 123 19.36 13.07 11.22
CA SER A 123 18.47 12.83 10.09
C SER A 123 18.22 11.33 9.86
N GLN A 124 17.15 10.98 9.14
CA GLN A 124 16.86 9.59 8.77
C GLN A 124 17.17 9.34 7.30
N GLN A 125 17.91 8.26 7.04
CA GLN A 125 18.11 7.72 5.70
C GLN A 125 17.07 6.65 5.42
N ALA A 126 16.49 6.70 4.22
CA ALA A 126 15.54 5.71 3.72
C ALA A 126 16.13 4.99 2.52
N LEU A 127 16.19 3.66 2.55
CA LEU A 127 16.67 2.82 1.46
C LEU A 127 15.59 1.79 1.07
N GLY A 128 15.26 1.70 -0.22
CA GLY A 128 14.34 0.67 -0.72
C GLY A 128 14.96 -0.72 -0.64
N CYS A 129 14.29 -1.65 0.02
CA CYS A 129 14.72 -3.04 0.17
C CYS A 129 14.13 -3.97 -0.91
N GLY A 130 13.16 -3.46 -1.66
CA GLY A 130 12.40 -4.19 -2.66
C GLY A 130 10.93 -3.83 -2.64
N PHE A 131 10.22 -4.24 -3.68
CA PHE A 131 8.80 -3.96 -3.83
C PHE A 131 8.03 -5.14 -4.41
N SER A 132 6.71 -5.12 -4.31
CA SER A 132 5.82 -6.11 -4.92
C SER A 132 4.59 -5.41 -5.48
N VAL A 133 3.94 -6.04 -6.44
CA VAL A 133 2.69 -5.53 -7.04
C VAL A 133 1.55 -6.43 -6.61
N LEU A 134 0.51 -5.83 -6.03
CA LEU A 134 -0.71 -6.47 -5.62
C LEU A 134 -1.81 -6.17 -6.62
N GLU A 135 -2.32 -7.22 -7.28
CA GLU A 135 -3.53 -7.12 -8.08
C GLU A 135 -4.73 -6.84 -7.17
N MET A 136 -5.44 -5.75 -7.46
CA MET A 136 -6.55 -5.28 -6.62
C MET A 136 -7.90 -5.77 -7.11
N PHE A 137 -8.03 -5.92 -8.43
CA PHE A 137 -9.29 -6.29 -9.08
C PHE A 137 -8.99 -7.32 -10.16
N ALA A 138 -9.59 -8.50 -10.03
CA ALA A 138 -9.49 -9.51 -11.07
C ALA A 138 -10.17 -9.03 -12.36
N GLY A 139 -9.67 -9.44 -13.52
CA GLY A 139 -10.46 -9.41 -14.75
C GLY A 139 -11.74 -10.21 -14.54
N ARG A 140 -12.88 -9.76 -15.11
CA ARG A 140 -14.21 -10.39 -14.98
C ARG A 140 -14.10 -11.91 -14.82
N GLY A 141 -14.56 -12.45 -13.68
CA GLY A 141 -14.85 -13.88 -13.55
C GLY A 141 -14.35 -14.58 -12.28
N GLU A 142 -13.43 -14.01 -11.51
CA GLU A 142 -12.86 -14.72 -10.35
C GLU A 142 -13.04 -13.91 -9.07
N GLU A 143 -14.10 -14.20 -8.32
CA GLU A 143 -14.11 -13.97 -6.88
C GLU A 143 -12.98 -14.82 -6.29
N HIS A 144 -11.85 -14.19 -6.02
CA HIS A 144 -10.79 -14.83 -5.27
C HIS A 144 -11.28 -14.98 -3.83
N ALA A 145 -11.98 -16.08 -3.55
CA ALA A 145 -12.09 -16.66 -2.22
C ALA A 145 -10.68 -17.09 -1.80
N GLY A 146 -9.83 -16.11 -1.49
CA GLY A 146 -8.45 -16.34 -1.12
C GLY A 146 -8.43 -17.17 0.16
N ALA A 147 -8.04 -18.44 0.03
CA ALA A 147 -7.76 -19.31 1.16
C ALA A 147 -6.89 -18.56 2.17
N VAL A 148 -7.18 -18.74 3.46
CA VAL A 148 -6.47 -18.11 4.60
C VAL A 148 -5.03 -18.66 4.76
N GLY A 149 -4.42 -19.15 3.67
CA GLY A 149 -3.11 -19.79 3.63
C GLY A 149 -2.03 -18.89 3.01
N ASP A 150 -1.03 -18.57 3.83
CA ASP A 150 0.22 -17.83 3.56
C ASP A 150 0.12 -16.55 2.70
N ARG A 151 -0.42 -15.50 3.33
CA ARG A 151 -0.43 -14.08 2.88
C ARG A 151 0.97 -13.44 2.92
N ARG A 152 1.95 -14.10 2.30
CA ARG A 152 3.36 -13.70 2.23
C ARG A 152 3.61 -12.84 1.01
N LEU A 153 4.14 -11.65 1.23
CA LEU A 153 4.59 -10.79 0.14
C LEU A 153 5.98 -11.25 -0.35
N ILE A 154 6.10 -11.50 -1.65
CA ILE A 154 7.37 -11.77 -2.32
C ILE A 154 7.85 -10.47 -2.96
N LEU A 155 9.08 -10.06 -2.63
CA LEU A 155 9.67 -8.81 -3.12
C LEU A 155 10.54 -9.02 -4.35
N HIS A 156 10.40 -8.12 -5.31
CA HIS A 156 11.39 -7.77 -6.31
C HIS A 156 12.57 -7.05 -5.69
N HIS A 157 13.74 -7.31 -6.24
CA HIS A 157 14.85 -6.41 -6.10
C HIS A 157 14.57 -5.09 -6.83
N GLY A 158 15.05 -3.98 -6.28
CA GLY A 158 14.90 -2.67 -6.90
C GLY A 158 13.90 -1.76 -6.21
N THR A 159 13.46 -0.72 -6.92
CA THR A 159 12.52 0.29 -6.40
C THR A 159 11.27 0.36 -7.26
N PRO A 160 10.11 0.81 -6.71
CA PRO A 160 8.88 1.02 -7.48
C PRO A 160 9.05 1.88 -8.74
N ARG A 161 10.09 2.72 -8.83
CA ARG A 161 10.38 3.54 -10.01
C ARG A 161 10.67 2.70 -11.26
N GLU A 162 11.07 1.45 -11.11
CA GLU A 162 11.25 0.53 -12.23
C GLU A 162 9.96 0.27 -13.01
N LEU A 163 8.79 0.39 -12.36
CA LEU A 163 7.50 0.30 -13.03
C LEU A 163 7.29 1.40 -14.08
N LEU A 164 8.02 2.51 -13.98
CA LEU A 164 7.97 3.61 -14.95
C LEU A 164 8.97 3.40 -16.10
N HIS A 165 9.83 2.37 -16.02
CA HIS A 165 10.86 2.15 -17.00
C HIS A 165 10.32 1.34 -18.20
N PRO A 166 10.44 1.82 -19.45
CA PRO A 166 9.83 1.18 -20.63
C PRO A 166 10.24 -0.27 -20.88
N LYS A 167 11.38 -0.71 -20.34
CA LYS A 167 11.89 -2.09 -20.50
C LYS A 167 11.51 -3.04 -19.36
N PHE A 168 10.78 -2.56 -18.35
CA PHE A 168 10.37 -3.40 -17.23
C PHE A 168 9.33 -4.42 -17.70
N LYS A 169 9.66 -5.72 -17.57
CA LYS A 169 8.84 -6.83 -18.10
C LYS A 169 7.80 -7.38 -17.10
N GLY A 170 7.59 -6.68 -15.99
CA GLY A 170 6.58 -7.02 -14.99
C GLY A 170 7.18 -7.47 -13.66
N ALA A 171 6.52 -7.06 -12.58
CA ALA A 171 6.79 -7.55 -11.24
C ALA A 171 6.02 -8.87 -11.04
N VAL A 172 6.59 -9.88 -10.36
CA VAL A 172 5.91 -10.88 -9.50
C VAL A 172 4.71 -10.20 -8.86
N GLU A 173 3.56 -10.52 -9.42
CA GLU A 173 2.25 -10.16 -8.93
C GLU A 173 1.92 -11.11 -7.78
N CYS A 174 1.67 -10.55 -6.60
CA CYS A 174 1.16 -11.32 -5.49
C CYS A 174 -0.36 -11.50 -5.65
N LYS A 175 -0.77 -12.62 -6.27
CA LYS A 175 -2.19 -12.95 -6.49
C LYS A 175 -2.96 -13.34 -5.23
N ASN A 176 -2.26 -13.72 -4.17
CA ASN A 176 -2.86 -14.29 -2.94
C ASN A 176 -3.34 -13.23 -1.92
N LEU A 177 -3.27 -11.94 -2.25
CA LEU A 177 -3.51 -10.82 -1.33
C LEU A 177 -4.69 -9.94 -1.77
N SER A 178 -5.58 -10.47 -2.62
CA SER A 178 -6.68 -9.71 -3.20
C SER A 178 -7.50 -8.96 -2.13
N PRO A 179 -7.90 -7.70 -2.40
CA PRO A 179 -8.79 -6.96 -1.54
C PRO A 179 -10.11 -7.72 -1.34
N LEU A 180 -10.52 -7.90 -0.08
CA LEU A 180 -11.80 -8.49 0.26
C LEU A 180 -12.85 -7.40 0.36
N GLY A 181 -14.01 -7.58 -0.27
CA GLY A 181 -15.14 -6.67 -0.11
C GLY A 181 -15.53 -6.56 1.36
N HIS A 182 -15.78 -5.35 1.83
CA HIS A 182 -16.13 -5.09 3.23
C HIS A 182 -17.48 -4.35 3.29
N PRO A 183 -18.62 -5.06 3.34
CA PRO A 183 -19.96 -4.44 3.27
C PRO A 183 -20.20 -3.36 4.32
N ALA A 184 -19.66 -3.53 5.54
CA ALA A 184 -19.77 -2.52 6.59
C ALA A 184 -18.99 -1.22 6.30
N LEU A 185 -18.02 -1.22 5.36
CA LEU A 185 -17.45 0.03 4.85
C LEU A 185 -18.43 0.75 3.92
N GLY A 186 -19.36 0.02 3.29
CA GLY A 186 -20.40 0.56 2.41
C GLY A 186 -21.24 1.65 3.08
N SER A 187 -21.54 1.52 4.38
CA SER A 187 -22.27 2.54 5.15
C SER A 187 -21.40 3.72 5.58
N MET A 188 -20.08 3.56 5.59
CA MET A 188 -19.09 4.55 6.06
C MET A 188 -18.28 5.18 4.93
N VAL A 189 -18.59 4.88 3.66
CA VAL A 189 -17.87 5.38 2.47
C VAL A 189 -17.74 6.90 2.42
N HIS A 190 -18.73 7.63 2.94
CA HIS A 190 -18.75 9.08 2.99
C HIS A 190 -17.72 9.67 3.97
N LEU A 191 -17.18 8.86 4.88
CA LEU A 191 -16.15 9.25 5.83
C LEU A 191 -14.75 8.92 5.30
N LEU A 192 -14.64 8.03 4.32
CA LEU A 192 -13.36 7.58 3.78
C LEU A 192 -13.03 8.32 2.48
N PRO A 193 -11.86 8.96 2.40
CA PRO A 193 -11.41 9.57 1.16
C PRO A 193 -11.30 8.52 0.06
N GLU A 194 -11.90 8.78 -1.10
CA GLU A 194 -11.82 7.89 -2.25
C GLU A 194 -10.37 7.79 -2.77
N ASN A 195 -9.99 6.61 -3.27
CA ASN A 195 -8.66 6.33 -3.84
C ASN A 195 -7.51 6.56 -2.85
N ARG A 196 -7.78 6.42 -1.56
CA ARG A 196 -6.80 6.52 -0.49
C ARG A 196 -6.85 5.29 0.39
N LEU A 197 -5.67 4.72 0.62
CA LEU A 197 -5.46 3.66 1.59
C LEU A 197 -5.40 4.27 2.99
N VAL A 198 -6.15 3.66 3.92
CA VAL A 198 -6.19 4.07 5.32
C VAL A 198 -6.09 2.86 6.25
N SER A 199 -5.51 3.03 7.42
CA SER A 199 -5.46 2.06 8.52
C SER A 199 -6.24 2.62 9.73
N GLY A 200 -6.50 1.78 10.73
CA GLY A 200 -7.13 2.20 11.98
C GLY A 200 -6.34 3.26 12.77
N LEU A 201 -5.05 3.46 12.46
CA LEU A 201 -4.21 4.49 13.07
C LEU A 201 -4.21 5.81 12.29
N ASP A 202 -4.82 5.86 11.10
CA ASP A 202 -4.83 7.09 10.29
C ASP A 202 -5.83 8.11 10.85
N ASN A 203 -5.37 9.36 10.99
CA ASN A 203 -6.25 10.48 11.27
C ASN A 203 -7.09 10.79 10.02
N ILE A 204 -8.38 10.48 10.10
CA ILE A 204 -9.35 10.79 9.05
C ILE A 204 -10.02 12.13 9.40
N PRO A 205 -9.87 13.17 8.56
CA PRO A 205 -10.49 14.48 8.82
C PRO A 205 -11.99 14.36 9.06
N GLY A 206 -12.49 14.99 10.13
CA GLY A 206 -13.90 14.96 10.51
C GLY A 206 -14.31 13.76 11.37
N LEU A 207 -13.43 12.79 11.60
CA LEU A 207 -13.63 11.73 12.58
C LEU A 207 -12.88 12.03 13.88
N ALA A 208 -13.60 12.03 15.00
CA ALA A 208 -13.00 12.13 16.32
C ALA A 208 -12.30 10.80 16.67
N PRO A 209 -11.12 10.84 17.33
CA PRO A 209 -10.50 9.64 17.87
C PRO A 209 -11.47 8.91 18.80
N SER A 210 -11.50 7.58 18.74
CA SER A 210 -12.31 6.81 19.68
C SER A 210 -11.84 7.09 21.11
N PRO A 211 -12.75 7.40 22.06
CA PRO A 211 -12.38 7.66 23.46
C PRO A 211 -11.70 6.48 24.16
N THR A 212 -11.78 5.28 23.57
CA THR A 212 -11.16 4.04 24.07
C THR A 212 -9.70 3.83 23.61
N GLY A 213 -9.15 4.69 22.76
CA GLY A 213 -7.80 4.53 22.21
C GLY A 213 -6.68 5.06 23.12
N LYS A 214 -6.49 4.47 24.31
CA LYS A 214 -5.21 4.55 25.04
C LYS A 214 -4.50 3.20 24.90
N HIS A 215 -3.46 3.14 24.08
CA HIS A 215 -2.47 2.08 24.20
C HIS A 215 -1.16 2.70 24.70
N GLN A 216 -0.78 2.27 25.91
CA GLN A 216 0.56 2.39 26.48
C GLN A 216 1.58 1.65 25.61
#